data_AF-A0A367RK70-F1
#
_entry.id   AF-A0A367RK70-F1
#
_cell.length_a   1.000
_cell.length_b   1.000
_cell.length_c   1.000
_cell.angle_alpha   90.00
_cell.angle_beta   90.00
_cell.angle_gamma   90.00
#
_symmetry.space_group_name_H-M   'P 1'
#
loop_
_entity.id
_entity.type
_entity.pdbx_description
1 polymer ?
#
loop_
_entity_poly.entity_id
_entity_poly.type
_entity_poly.pdbx_seq_one_letter_code
_entity_poly.pdbx_strand_id
1 'polypeptide(L)'
;MKASANFDFEDEKFNAPPSQVLPWCQMINPRYGTDGIQSHGLAIKLDNANAVGFVPDDNWQQVEHEFSSGVETVFISATPRLVIVRRGPLSVKDRETGLKLGTLKDNYDAFLADKLKFKTFTRYLIFIVGENKKFLHESPLQLTLNGAAGASFSKTYCEYQQGRVVSGFVAELEKAYAIYRKQPLTPKGPLFHAHGIFCPIIECEERGIEPNTVLVASTVDYKHPTVGTLTQYLIASDALESAMICKTFEEYKEFGKEPIKSETPKLAMAGVSNSYVYADEDDFAYPPY
;
A
#
# COMPACT_ATOMS: atom_id res chain seq x y z
N MET A 1 20.75 -47.39 31.77
CA MET A 1 20.43 -45.95 31.79
C MET A 1 19.13 -45.75 31.04
N LYS A 2 18.07 -45.28 31.71
CA LYS A 2 16.81 -44.90 31.04
C LYS A 2 16.92 -43.44 30.64
N ALA A 3 17.15 -43.22 29.35
CA ALA A 3 16.89 -41.93 28.72
C ALA A 3 16.22 -42.23 27.38
N SER A 4 14.90 -42.33 27.38
CA SER A 4 14.12 -42.07 26.16
C SER A 4 13.47 -40.72 26.38
N ALA A 5 14.25 -39.65 26.20
CA ALA A 5 13.66 -38.32 26.11
C ALA A 5 12.66 -38.36 24.94
N ASN A 6 11.43 -37.91 25.20
CA ASN A 6 10.40 -37.84 24.18
C ASN A 6 10.59 -36.53 23.40
N PHE A 7 10.88 -36.63 22.11
CA PHE A 7 11.12 -35.50 21.19
C PHE A 7 9.93 -35.30 20.26
N ASP A 8 8.72 -35.44 20.79
CA ASP A 8 7.48 -35.26 20.04
C ASP A 8 7.11 -33.78 19.98
N PHE A 9 7.45 -33.14 18.86
CA PHE A 9 7.17 -31.73 18.55
C PHE A 9 5.99 -31.58 17.58
N GLU A 10 5.25 -32.65 17.29
CA GLU A 10 4.12 -32.63 16.34
C GLU A 10 2.82 -32.06 16.97
N ASP A 11 2.83 -31.76 18.27
CA ASP A 11 1.75 -31.06 18.96
C ASP A 11 1.59 -29.63 18.39
N GLU A 12 0.36 -29.24 18.07
CA GLU A 12 0.01 -27.94 17.48
C GLU A 12 0.58 -26.74 18.25
N LYS A 13 0.82 -26.87 19.56
CA LYS A 13 1.45 -25.80 20.36
C LYS A 13 2.90 -25.49 19.99
N PHE A 14 3.60 -26.43 19.33
CA PHE A 14 4.97 -26.27 18.84
C PHE A 14 5.01 -25.85 17.37
N ASN A 15 3.90 -26.00 16.64
CA ASN A 15 3.77 -25.47 15.29
C ASN A 15 3.83 -23.95 15.36
N ALA A 16 4.59 -23.36 14.43
CA ALA A 16 4.53 -21.93 14.23
C ALA A 16 3.07 -21.56 13.91
N PRO A 17 2.48 -20.55 14.57
CA PRO A 17 1.15 -20.09 14.17
C PRO A 17 1.17 -19.77 12.67
N PRO A 18 0.11 -20.10 11.93
CA PRO A 18 0.03 -19.75 10.52
C PRO A 18 0.31 -18.26 10.38
N SER A 19 1.16 -17.89 9.41
CA SER A 19 1.49 -16.48 9.16
C SER A 19 0.19 -15.70 9.04
N GLN A 20 -0.10 -14.82 9.99
CA GLN A 20 -1.31 -14.01 9.92
C GLN A 20 -1.23 -13.12 8.69
N VAL A 21 -2.06 -13.45 7.70
CA VAL A 21 -2.19 -12.68 6.48
C VAL A 21 -3.11 -11.52 6.79
N LEU A 22 -2.52 -10.33 6.77
CA LEU A 22 -3.31 -9.11 6.88
C LEU A 22 -4.28 -9.07 5.70
N PRO A 23 -5.58 -8.88 5.98
CA PRO A 23 -6.54 -8.54 4.94
C PRO A 23 -6.01 -7.33 4.15
N TRP A 24 -6.27 -7.33 2.85
CA TRP A 24 -5.58 -6.43 1.95
C TRP A 24 -6.51 -5.79 0.93
N CYS A 25 -6.03 -4.68 0.38
CA CYS A 25 -6.64 -3.94 -0.70
C CYS A 25 -5.58 -3.65 -1.77
N GLN A 26 -6.04 -3.31 -2.97
CA GLN A 26 -5.18 -3.06 -4.11
C GLN A 26 -5.69 -1.91 -4.96
N MET A 27 -4.81 -1.35 -5.77
CA MET A 27 -5.23 -0.46 -6.86
C MET A 27 -5.59 -1.31 -8.07
N ILE A 28 -6.81 -1.17 -8.58
CA ILE A 28 -7.24 -1.77 -9.85
C ILE A 28 -7.03 -0.73 -10.95
N ASN A 29 -6.32 -1.12 -12.01
CA ASN A 29 -6.13 -0.26 -13.18
C ASN A 29 -7.36 -0.27 -14.08
N PRO A 30 -7.62 0.83 -14.81
CA PRO A 30 -8.70 0.89 -15.79
C PRO A 30 -8.39 -0.04 -16.96
N ARG A 31 -9.44 -0.68 -17.49
CA ARG A 31 -9.39 -1.46 -18.73
C ARG A 31 -10.47 -0.97 -19.68
N TYR A 32 -10.24 -1.15 -20.97
CA TYR A 32 -11.29 -0.93 -21.97
C TYR A 32 -12.28 -2.09 -21.94
N GLY A 33 -13.53 -1.82 -21.55
CA GLY A 33 -14.66 -2.72 -21.66
C GLY A 33 -15.52 -2.43 -22.89
N THR A 34 -16.61 -3.18 -23.04
CA THR A 34 -17.59 -3.02 -24.13
C THR A 34 -18.25 -1.64 -24.16
N ASP A 35 -18.46 -1.05 -22.98
CA ASP A 35 -19.21 0.20 -22.79
C ASP A 35 -18.30 1.38 -22.38
N GLY A 36 -16.98 1.25 -22.56
CA GLY A 36 -15.99 2.26 -22.21
C GLY A 36 -15.01 1.80 -21.12
N ILE A 37 -14.41 2.74 -20.41
CA ILE A 37 -13.42 2.46 -19.37
C ILE A 37 -14.12 1.83 -18.15
N GLN A 38 -13.66 0.66 -17.73
CA GLN A 38 -14.15 -0.03 -16.53
C GLN A 38 -13.80 0.73 -15.24
N SER A 39 -14.51 0.42 -14.16
CA SER A 39 -14.25 0.97 -12.83
C SER A 39 -12.80 0.73 -12.40
N HIS A 40 -12.17 1.76 -11.82
CA HIS A 40 -10.78 1.75 -11.40
C HIS A 40 -10.61 2.52 -10.10
N GLY A 41 -9.50 2.30 -9.41
CA GLY A 41 -9.21 2.93 -8.12
C GLY A 41 -8.84 1.94 -7.03
N LEU A 42 -8.95 2.39 -5.78
CA LEU A 42 -8.67 1.53 -4.64
C LEU A 42 -9.81 0.54 -4.47
N ALA A 43 -9.48 -0.74 -4.42
CA ALA A 43 -10.43 -1.83 -4.31
C ALA A 43 -10.12 -2.78 -3.16
N ILE A 44 -11.17 -3.33 -2.57
CA ILE A 44 -11.13 -4.40 -1.57
C ILE A 44 -12.06 -5.53 -2.01
N LYS A 45 -11.51 -6.75 -2.08
CA LYS A 45 -12.27 -7.98 -2.36
C LYS A 45 -13.29 -8.23 -1.25
N LEU A 46 -14.44 -8.79 -1.59
CA LEU A 46 -15.53 -9.00 -0.62
C LEU A 46 -15.09 -9.84 0.59
N ASP A 47 -14.25 -10.87 0.39
CA ASP A 47 -13.71 -11.67 1.49
C ASP A 47 -12.84 -10.86 2.46
N ASN A 48 -11.97 -9.99 1.93
CA ASN A 48 -11.15 -9.09 2.75
C ASN A 48 -12.02 -8.03 3.44
N ALA A 49 -13.04 -7.52 2.75
CA ALA A 49 -13.99 -6.56 3.32
C ALA A 49 -14.74 -7.17 4.51
N ASN A 50 -15.27 -8.38 4.34
CA ASN A 50 -15.95 -9.12 5.40
C ASN A 50 -15.00 -9.43 6.57
N ALA A 51 -13.76 -9.83 6.28
CA ALA A 51 -12.76 -10.17 7.31
C ALA A 51 -12.41 -9.00 8.24
N VAL A 52 -12.50 -7.75 7.76
CA VAL A 52 -12.22 -6.55 8.58
C VAL A 52 -13.49 -5.84 9.08
N GLY A 53 -14.67 -6.37 8.78
CA GLY A 53 -15.95 -5.72 9.09
C GLY A 53 -16.16 -4.42 8.32
N PHE A 54 -15.76 -4.38 7.05
CA PHE A 54 -15.88 -3.19 6.20
C PHE A 54 -17.35 -2.86 5.89
N VAL A 55 -17.75 -1.64 6.23
CA VAL A 55 -19.06 -1.07 5.91
C VAL A 55 -18.84 0.09 4.92
N PRO A 56 -19.11 -0.10 3.62
CA PRO A 56 -18.94 0.95 2.63
C PRO A 56 -19.90 2.12 2.87
N ASP A 57 -19.44 3.34 2.63
CA ASP A 57 -20.31 4.52 2.47
C ASP A 57 -20.64 4.76 0.99
N ASP A 58 -21.37 5.84 0.70
CA ASP A 58 -21.84 6.17 -0.66
C ASP A 58 -20.70 6.41 -1.67
N ASN A 59 -19.45 6.56 -1.21
CA ASN A 59 -18.27 6.76 -2.05
C ASN A 59 -17.65 5.44 -2.54
N TRP A 60 -18.19 4.29 -2.11
CA TRP A 60 -17.77 2.96 -2.54
C TRP A 60 -18.83 2.29 -3.41
N GLN A 61 -18.40 1.75 -4.54
CA GLN A 61 -19.27 1.02 -5.45
C GLN A 61 -18.96 -0.47 -5.37
N GLN A 62 -19.98 -1.30 -5.33
CA GLN A 62 -19.82 -2.75 -5.46
C GLN A 62 -19.90 -3.13 -6.94
N VAL A 63 -18.83 -3.73 -7.47
CA VAL A 63 -18.73 -4.11 -8.88
C VAL A 63 -18.15 -5.52 -9.03
N GLU A 64 -18.48 -6.20 -10.11
CA GLU A 64 -17.76 -7.40 -10.54
C GLU A 64 -16.51 -6.99 -11.32
N HIS A 65 -15.38 -7.61 -11.00
CA HIS A 65 -14.09 -7.36 -11.63
C HIS A 65 -13.45 -8.67 -12.07
N GLU A 66 -12.92 -8.71 -13.29
CA GLU A 66 -12.24 -9.87 -13.84
C GLU A 66 -10.73 -9.82 -13.52
N PHE A 67 -10.32 -10.61 -12.53
CA PHE A 67 -8.91 -10.90 -12.24
C PHE A 67 -8.42 -12.06 -13.12
N SER A 68 -7.10 -12.28 -13.20
CA SER A 68 -6.61 -13.50 -13.85
C SER A 68 -6.98 -14.78 -13.09
N SER A 69 -7.30 -14.68 -11.80
CA SER A 69 -7.89 -15.78 -11.01
C SER A 69 -9.37 -16.05 -11.31
N GLY A 70 -10.05 -15.14 -12.01
CA GLY A 70 -11.48 -15.21 -12.30
C GLY A 70 -12.23 -13.93 -11.93
N VAL A 71 -13.55 -13.96 -12.15
CA VAL A 71 -14.44 -12.85 -11.80
C VAL A 71 -14.73 -12.86 -10.31
N GLU A 72 -14.51 -11.73 -9.65
CA GLU A 72 -14.80 -11.54 -8.23
C GLU A 72 -15.51 -10.21 -7.98
N THR A 73 -16.32 -10.16 -6.92
CA THR A 73 -16.95 -8.91 -6.47
C THR A 73 -16.02 -8.12 -5.57
N VAL A 74 -15.87 -6.83 -5.86
CA VAL A 74 -15.05 -5.88 -5.09
C VAL A 74 -15.84 -4.64 -4.73
N PHE A 75 -15.49 -4.01 -3.60
CA PHE A 75 -15.80 -2.60 -3.38
C PHE A 75 -14.68 -1.76 -3.94
N ILE A 76 -15.00 -0.75 -4.74
CA ILE A 76 -14.03 0.13 -5.40
C ILE A 76 -14.37 1.61 -5.21
N SER A 77 -13.35 2.45 -5.08
CA SER A 77 -13.47 3.91 -5.03
C SER A 77 -12.31 4.60 -5.72
N ALA A 78 -12.63 5.61 -6.53
CA ALA A 78 -11.67 6.51 -7.16
C ALA A 78 -11.26 7.68 -6.23
N THR A 79 -12.01 7.92 -5.15
CA THR A 79 -11.76 9.00 -4.19
C THR A 79 -11.78 8.51 -2.74
N PRO A 80 -10.97 7.48 -2.39
CA PRO A 80 -10.97 6.95 -1.04
C PRO A 80 -10.40 7.96 -0.04
N ARG A 81 -10.77 7.84 1.24
CA ARG A 81 -10.18 8.62 2.33
C ARG A 81 -9.42 7.66 3.23
N LEU A 82 -8.13 7.92 3.42
CA LEU A 82 -7.20 6.95 3.98
C LEU A 82 -6.43 7.55 5.14
N VAL A 83 -6.30 6.79 6.22
CA VAL A 83 -5.26 7.00 7.23
C VAL A 83 -4.13 6.01 6.94
N ILE A 84 -2.91 6.51 6.77
CA ILE A 84 -1.72 5.67 6.54
C ILE A 84 -0.95 5.53 7.85
N VAL A 85 -1.14 4.39 8.54
CA VAL A 85 -0.54 4.13 9.85
C VAL A 85 0.95 3.78 9.72
N ARG A 86 1.29 2.89 8.79
CA ARG A 86 2.68 2.51 8.51
C ARG A 86 2.94 2.53 7.01
N ARG A 87 4.16 2.91 6.65
CA ARG A 87 4.69 2.86 5.28
C ARG A 87 5.97 2.05 5.31
N GLY A 88 6.03 0.99 4.50
CA GLY A 88 7.23 0.21 4.28
C GLY A 88 8.25 0.95 3.41
N PRO A 89 9.47 0.43 3.30
CA PRO A 89 10.46 0.96 2.38
C PRO A 89 10.03 0.77 0.92
N LEU A 90 10.62 1.55 0.02
CA LEU A 90 10.53 1.28 -1.41
C LEU A 90 11.33 0.00 -1.70
N SER A 91 10.64 -1.06 -2.05
CA SER A 91 11.20 -2.38 -2.30
C SER A 91 11.25 -2.71 -3.78
N VAL A 92 12.11 -3.67 -4.11
CA VAL A 92 12.21 -4.25 -5.45
C VAL A 92 11.83 -5.73 -5.40
N LYS A 93 11.11 -6.17 -6.43
CA LYS A 93 10.90 -7.58 -6.73
C LYS A 93 11.33 -7.87 -8.15
N ASP A 94 11.72 -9.11 -8.39
CA ASP A 94 11.90 -9.62 -9.74
C ASP A 94 10.53 -9.65 -10.45
N ARG A 95 10.48 -9.16 -11.69
CA ARG A 95 9.22 -8.97 -12.42
C ARG A 95 8.61 -10.29 -12.85
N GLU A 96 9.42 -11.26 -13.25
CA GLU A 96 8.95 -12.55 -13.76
C GLU A 96 8.53 -13.49 -12.63
N THR A 97 9.37 -13.60 -11.60
CA THR A 97 9.15 -14.52 -10.48
C THR A 97 8.28 -13.92 -9.38
N GLY A 98 8.11 -12.59 -9.35
CA GLY A 98 7.44 -11.88 -8.27
C GLY A 98 8.19 -11.88 -6.93
N LEU A 99 9.37 -12.52 -6.87
CA LEU A 99 10.16 -12.67 -5.65
C LEU A 99 10.69 -11.33 -5.17
N LYS A 100 10.40 -10.96 -3.92
CA LYS A 100 11.00 -9.78 -3.29
C LYS A 100 12.51 -9.97 -3.14
N LEU A 101 13.28 -9.03 -3.65
CA LEU A 101 14.75 -9.07 -3.63
C LEU A 101 15.36 -8.20 -2.54
N GLY A 102 14.63 -7.19 -2.06
CA GLY A 102 15.06 -6.34 -0.97
C GLY A 102 14.49 -4.92 -1.06
N THR A 103 15.18 -3.96 -0.45
CA THR A 103 14.91 -2.53 -0.68
C THR A 103 15.55 -2.06 -1.99
N LEU A 104 14.98 -1.01 -2.61
CA LEU A 104 15.58 -0.37 -3.80
C LEU A 104 16.96 0.20 -3.49
N LYS A 105 17.18 0.69 -2.26
CA LYS A 105 18.46 1.24 -1.83
C LYS A 105 19.56 0.19 -1.89
N ASP A 106 19.28 -1.02 -1.44
CA ASP A 106 20.27 -2.11 -1.38
C ASP A 106 20.51 -2.77 -2.76
N ASN A 107 19.58 -2.57 -3.69
CA ASN A 107 19.63 -3.14 -5.04
C ASN A 107 19.75 -2.06 -6.13
N TYR A 108 20.20 -0.85 -5.78
CA TYR A 108 20.12 0.31 -6.67
C TYR A 108 20.93 0.12 -7.97
N ASP A 109 22.16 -0.37 -7.87
CA ASP A 109 23.03 -0.58 -9.03
C ASP A 109 22.47 -1.68 -9.95
N ALA A 110 21.97 -2.78 -9.37
CA ALA A 110 21.30 -3.83 -10.13
C ALA A 110 20.05 -3.30 -10.83
N PHE A 111 19.24 -2.50 -10.12
CA PHE A 111 18.04 -1.86 -10.68
C PHE A 111 18.38 -0.94 -11.85
N LEU A 112 19.45 -0.15 -11.75
CA LEU A 112 19.88 0.73 -12.84
C LEU A 112 20.44 -0.04 -14.04
N ALA A 113 21.12 -1.16 -13.81
CA ALA A 113 21.67 -2.00 -14.87
C ALA A 113 20.58 -2.69 -15.71
N ASP A 114 19.46 -3.08 -15.10
CA ASP A 114 18.35 -3.77 -15.80
C ASP A 114 16.99 -3.37 -15.22
N LYS A 115 16.52 -2.16 -15.53
CA LYS A 115 15.24 -1.64 -15.03
C LYS A 115 14.03 -2.47 -15.44
N LEU A 116 14.11 -3.20 -16.56
CA LEU A 116 12.98 -3.97 -17.08
C LEU A 116 12.74 -5.26 -16.29
N LYS A 117 13.82 -5.84 -15.75
CA LYS A 117 13.78 -7.03 -14.90
C LYS A 117 13.12 -6.79 -13.54
N PHE A 118 13.13 -5.57 -13.02
CA PHE A 118 12.66 -5.29 -11.67
C PHE A 118 11.35 -4.50 -11.65
N LYS A 119 10.50 -4.81 -10.67
CA LYS A 119 9.29 -4.03 -10.35
C LYS A 119 9.46 -3.43 -8.96
N THR A 120 9.28 -2.12 -8.84
CA THR A 120 9.26 -1.44 -7.54
C THR A 120 7.88 -1.53 -6.91
N PHE A 121 7.84 -1.63 -5.59
CA PHE A 121 6.60 -1.60 -4.83
C PHE A 121 6.79 -0.98 -3.45
N THR A 122 5.72 -0.50 -2.85
CA THR A 122 5.67 -0.04 -1.46
C THR A 122 4.44 -0.64 -0.79
N ARG A 123 4.61 -1.13 0.44
CA ARG A 123 3.51 -1.61 1.28
C ARG A 123 3.10 -0.50 2.24
N TYR A 124 1.80 -0.33 2.42
CA TYR A 124 1.18 0.59 3.36
C TYR A 124 0.26 -0.20 4.28
N LEU A 125 0.18 0.22 5.54
CA LEU A 125 -0.81 -0.25 6.49
C LEU A 125 -1.80 0.88 6.70
N ILE A 126 -3.06 0.66 6.36
CA ILE A 126 -4.05 1.73 6.23
C ILE A 126 -5.36 1.44 6.97
N PHE A 127 -6.08 2.51 7.30
CA PHE A 127 -7.51 2.48 7.57
C PHE A 127 -8.25 3.26 6.50
N ILE A 128 -9.43 2.77 6.11
CA ILE A 128 -10.37 3.50 5.26
C ILE A 128 -11.27 4.32 6.18
N VAL A 129 -11.46 5.58 5.85
CA VAL A 129 -12.16 6.57 6.68
C VAL A 129 -13.42 7.03 5.95
N GLY A 130 -14.55 7.09 6.65
CA GLY A 130 -15.77 7.70 6.13
C GLY A 130 -15.72 9.23 6.20
N GLU A 131 -16.71 9.89 5.60
CA GLU A 131 -16.81 11.36 5.64
C GLU A 131 -16.90 11.92 7.07
N ASN A 132 -17.50 11.16 7.99
CA ASN A 132 -17.62 11.47 9.41
C ASN A 132 -16.31 11.30 10.21
N LYS A 133 -15.19 11.00 9.54
CA LYS A 133 -13.87 10.70 10.13
C LYS A 133 -13.84 9.44 11.01
N LYS A 134 -14.81 8.54 10.85
CA LYS A 134 -14.82 7.21 11.48
C LYS A 134 -14.18 6.20 10.55
N PHE A 135 -13.52 5.19 11.11
CA PHE A 135 -13.05 4.07 10.28
C PHE A 135 -14.24 3.25 9.81
N LEU A 136 -14.19 2.84 8.54
CA LEU A 136 -15.21 2.00 7.93
C LEU A 136 -15.01 0.51 8.23
N HIS A 137 -13.99 0.16 9.01
CA HIS A 137 -13.63 -1.21 9.37
C HIS A 137 -12.84 -1.22 10.69
N GLU A 138 -12.68 -2.40 11.30
CA GLU A 138 -12.17 -2.57 12.67
C GLU A 138 -10.67 -2.89 12.75
N SER A 139 -10.07 -3.36 11.65
CA SER A 139 -8.68 -3.82 11.61
C SER A 139 -7.94 -3.31 10.38
N PRO A 140 -6.63 -3.04 10.46
CA PRO A 140 -5.91 -2.38 9.39
C PRO A 140 -5.81 -3.25 8.14
N LEU A 141 -5.83 -2.61 6.98
CA LEU A 141 -5.61 -3.26 5.69
C LEU A 141 -4.17 -3.06 5.22
N GLN A 142 -3.61 -4.09 4.60
CA GLN A 142 -2.39 -3.95 3.82
C GLN A 142 -2.73 -3.45 2.41
N LEU A 143 -2.08 -2.38 1.96
CA LEU A 143 -2.13 -1.89 0.59
C LEU A 143 -0.75 -2.04 -0.04
N THR A 144 -0.63 -2.81 -1.12
CA THR A 144 0.62 -2.89 -1.89
C THR A 144 0.46 -2.16 -3.20
N LEU A 145 1.24 -1.11 -3.40
CA LEU A 145 1.24 -0.36 -4.66
C LEU A 145 2.55 -0.56 -5.41
N ASN A 146 2.46 -0.69 -6.72
CA ASN A 146 3.59 -0.95 -7.60
C ASN A 146 3.49 -0.11 -8.89
N GLY A 147 4.58 -0.06 -9.65
CA GLY A 147 4.59 0.58 -10.97
C GLY A 147 4.18 2.07 -10.94
N ALA A 148 3.51 2.51 -12.00
CA ALA A 148 3.11 3.91 -12.15
C ALA A 148 2.06 4.36 -11.12
N ALA A 149 1.08 3.51 -10.78
CA ALA A 149 0.09 3.79 -9.73
C ALA A 149 0.75 3.99 -8.36
N GLY A 150 1.72 3.14 -8.02
CA GLY A 150 2.48 3.29 -6.77
C GLY A 150 3.39 4.50 -6.74
N ALA A 151 3.99 4.86 -7.88
CA ALA A 151 4.83 6.04 -8.00
C ALA A 151 4.03 7.33 -7.83
N SER A 152 2.88 7.47 -8.51
CA SER A 152 2.00 8.64 -8.38
C SER A 152 1.47 8.76 -6.95
N PHE A 153 0.89 7.69 -6.39
CA PHE A 153 0.39 7.67 -5.01
C PHE A 153 1.47 8.04 -3.98
N SER A 154 2.68 7.46 -4.09
CA SER A 154 3.76 7.74 -3.15
C SER A 154 4.21 9.19 -3.23
N LYS A 155 4.29 9.76 -4.44
CA LYS A 155 4.70 11.15 -4.65
C LYS A 155 3.67 12.13 -4.08
N THR A 156 2.38 11.89 -4.33
CA THR A 156 1.29 12.72 -3.81
C THR A 156 1.14 12.63 -2.30
N TYR A 157 1.38 11.44 -1.72
CA TYR A 157 1.33 11.29 -0.26
C TYR A 157 2.52 11.98 0.43
N CYS A 158 3.75 11.68 -0.01
CA CYS A 158 4.96 12.20 0.62
C CYS A 158 6.18 12.07 -0.31
N GLU A 159 6.65 13.19 -0.82
CA GLU A 159 7.87 13.25 -1.62
C GLU A 159 9.07 13.57 -0.73
N TYR A 160 10.12 12.74 -0.84
CA TYR A 160 11.37 12.93 -0.12
C TYR A 160 12.47 13.44 -1.05
N GLN A 161 13.21 14.44 -0.60
CA GLN A 161 14.46 14.87 -1.21
C GLN A 161 15.54 14.94 -0.12
N GLN A 162 16.67 14.27 -0.35
CA GLN A 162 17.79 14.22 0.61
C GLN A 162 17.37 13.83 2.05
N GLY A 163 16.42 12.90 2.16
CA GLY A 163 15.93 12.39 3.45
C GLY A 163 14.95 13.32 4.18
N ARG A 164 14.52 14.42 3.55
CA ARG A 164 13.50 15.35 4.11
C ARG A 164 12.24 15.33 3.25
N VAL A 165 11.10 15.50 3.90
CA VAL A 165 9.83 15.70 3.21
C VAL A 165 9.85 17.08 2.54
N VAL A 166 9.66 17.12 1.22
CA VAL A 166 9.68 18.38 0.44
C VAL A 166 8.30 18.77 -0.08
N SER A 167 7.45 17.79 -0.41
CA SER A 167 6.14 18.03 -1.00
C SER A 167 5.17 16.88 -0.67
N GLY A 168 3.92 17.02 -1.14
CA GLY A 168 2.84 16.06 -0.91
C GLY A 168 2.02 16.36 0.33
N PHE A 169 1.00 15.53 0.55
CA PHE A 169 0.03 15.65 1.63
C PHE A 169 0.68 15.83 3.00
N VAL A 170 1.71 15.05 3.31
CA VAL A 170 2.41 15.12 4.61
C VAL A 170 3.03 16.51 4.85
N ALA A 171 3.66 17.09 3.83
CA ALA A 171 4.28 18.42 3.93
C ALA A 171 3.24 19.51 4.15
N GLU A 172 2.11 19.43 3.45
CA GLU A 172 1.02 20.39 3.58
C GLU A 172 0.31 20.26 4.92
N LEU A 173 0.11 19.04 5.41
CA LEU A 173 -0.51 18.79 6.71
C LEU A 173 0.29 19.41 7.85
N GLU A 174 1.62 19.29 7.84
CA GLU A 174 2.49 19.92 8.84
C GLU A 174 2.41 21.45 8.79
N LYS A 175 2.43 22.03 7.59
CA LYS A 175 2.31 23.48 7.38
C LYS A 175 0.96 23.99 7.87
N ALA A 176 -0.13 23.35 7.47
CA ALA A 176 -1.49 23.70 7.90
C ALA A 176 -1.64 23.59 9.41
N TYR A 177 -1.11 22.53 10.04
CA TYR A 177 -1.11 22.35 11.49
C TYR A 177 -0.33 23.43 12.22
N ALA A 178 0.89 23.75 11.78
CA ALA A 178 1.71 24.79 12.39
C ALA A 178 1.02 26.17 12.36
N ILE A 179 0.45 26.54 11.21
CA ILE A 179 -0.28 27.81 11.06
C ILE A 179 -1.57 27.82 11.89
N TYR A 180 -2.33 26.72 11.89
CA TYR A 180 -3.54 26.56 12.72
C TYR A 180 -3.23 26.74 14.21
N ARG A 181 -2.09 26.21 14.68
CA ARG A 181 -1.62 26.37 16.06
C ARG A 181 -0.91 27.69 16.34
N LYS A 182 -0.68 28.53 15.31
CA LYS A 182 0.13 29.76 15.38
C LYS A 182 1.53 29.50 15.95
N GLN A 183 2.16 28.42 15.49
CA GLN A 183 3.49 27.98 15.92
C GLN A 183 4.45 27.92 14.73
N PRO A 184 5.78 28.01 14.97
CA PRO A 184 6.77 27.75 13.94
C PRO A 184 6.62 26.35 13.34
N LEU A 185 6.88 26.22 12.05
CA LEU A 185 6.89 24.93 11.37
C LEU A 185 8.00 24.05 11.97
N THR A 186 7.59 22.97 12.60
CA THR A 186 8.46 21.96 13.19
C THR A 186 8.14 20.61 12.57
N PRO A 187 9.14 19.86 12.06
CA PRO A 187 8.91 18.53 11.52
C PRO A 187 8.20 17.64 12.54
N LYS A 188 7.20 16.89 12.07
CA LYS A 188 6.44 15.97 12.92
C LYS A 188 6.90 14.53 12.70
N GLY A 189 6.68 13.71 13.72
CA GLY A 189 7.02 12.29 13.67
C GLY A 189 5.98 11.47 12.89
N PRO A 190 6.32 10.22 12.51
CA PRO A 190 5.42 9.39 11.70
C PRO A 190 4.05 9.11 12.34
N LEU A 191 3.98 9.07 13.69
CA LEU A 191 2.70 8.89 14.38
C LEU A 191 1.76 10.09 14.18
N PHE A 192 2.29 11.32 14.07
CA PHE A 192 1.47 12.48 13.73
C PHE A 192 0.95 12.37 12.28
N HIS A 193 1.80 11.96 11.34
CA HIS A 193 1.38 11.75 9.94
C HIS A 193 0.31 10.67 9.82
N ALA A 194 0.37 9.64 10.67
CA ALA A 194 -0.65 8.61 10.76
C ALA A 194 -2.03 9.11 11.23
N HIS A 195 -2.14 10.36 11.73
CA HIS A 195 -3.44 10.98 12.02
C HIS A 195 -4.00 11.79 10.85
N GLY A 196 -3.22 12.00 9.79
CA GLY A 196 -3.66 12.67 8.58
C GLY A 196 -4.59 11.78 7.76
N ILE A 197 -5.71 12.35 7.32
CA ILE A 197 -6.64 11.70 6.39
C ILE A 197 -6.25 12.11 4.96
N PHE A 198 -5.49 11.25 4.29
CA PHE A 198 -5.11 11.41 2.90
C PHE A 198 -6.29 11.06 1.99
N CYS A 199 -6.74 12.00 1.16
CA CYS A 199 -7.87 11.82 0.26
C CYS A 199 -7.40 11.92 -1.21
N PRO A 200 -6.75 10.86 -1.75
CA PRO A 200 -6.30 10.85 -3.14
C PRO A 200 -7.47 10.94 -4.12
N ILE A 201 -7.23 11.58 -5.25
CA ILE A 201 -8.11 11.60 -6.42
C ILE A 201 -7.44 10.74 -7.47
N ILE A 202 -8.10 9.63 -7.82
CA ILE A 202 -7.58 8.63 -8.74
C ILE A 202 -8.30 8.78 -10.07
N GLU A 203 -7.53 8.93 -11.14
CA GLU A 203 -8.04 9.01 -12.49
C GLU A 203 -7.32 8.04 -13.42
N CYS A 204 -7.94 7.79 -14.56
CA CYS A 204 -7.38 7.00 -15.64
C CYS A 204 -6.37 7.86 -16.43
N GLU A 205 -5.10 7.44 -16.43
CA GLU A 205 -4.05 8.06 -17.24
C GLU A 205 -3.33 7.02 -18.10
N GLU A 206 -2.99 7.37 -19.33
CA GLU A 206 -2.03 6.61 -20.13
C GLU A 206 -0.61 6.86 -19.63
N ARG A 207 0.09 5.78 -19.26
CA ARG A 207 1.48 5.84 -18.78
C ARG A 207 2.31 4.80 -19.52
N GLY A 208 3.52 5.18 -19.89
CA GLY A 208 4.46 4.30 -20.57
C GLY A 208 5.31 5.04 -21.60
N ILE A 209 6.08 4.28 -22.36
CA ILE A 209 6.82 4.76 -23.52
C ILE A 209 6.39 3.88 -24.68
N GLU A 210 6.05 4.48 -25.82
CA GLU A 210 5.62 3.74 -27.00
C GLU A 210 6.61 2.61 -27.37
N PRO A 211 6.12 1.41 -27.71
CA PRO A 211 4.72 1.03 -27.88
C PRO A 211 4.01 0.55 -26.59
N ASN A 212 4.67 0.60 -25.43
CA ASN A 212 4.18 0.03 -24.17
C ASN A 212 3.45 1.05 -23.29
N THR A 213 2.45 1.73 -23.84
CA THR A 213 1.53 2.60 -23.11
C THR A 213 0.37 1.78 -22.56
N VAL A 214 0.05 1.94 -21.28
CA VAL A 214 -1.05 1.25 -20.60
C VAL A 214 -1.89 2.23 -19.81
N LEU A 215 -3.18 1.91 -19.63
CA LEU A 215 -4.07 2.65 -18.74
C LEU A 215 -3.70 2.33 -17.28
N VAL A 216 -3.58 3.38 -16.46
CA VAL A 216 -3.18 3.26 -15.07
C VAL A 216 -4.12 4.07 -14.19
N ALA A 217 -4.49 3.51 -13.04
CA ALA A 217 -5.16 4.23 -11.97
C ALA A 217 -4.14 5.11 -11.25
N SER A 218 -4.00 6.35 -11.71
CA SER A 218 -3.00 7.29 -11.25
C SER A 218 -3.58 8.22 -10.20
N THR A 219 -2.86 8.45 -9.11
CA THR A 219 -3.22 9.52 -8.16
C THR A 219 -2.79 10.85 -8.77
N VAL A 220 -3.74 11.56 -9.37
CA VAL A 220 -3.50 12.81 -10.09
C VAL A 220 -3.46 14.01 -9.16
N ASP A 221 -4.21 13.95 -8.06
CA ASP A 221 -4.30 15.00 -7.06
C ASP A 221 -4.78 14.43 -5.71
N TYR A 222 -4.94 15.28 -4.71
CA TYR A 222 -5.55 14.93 -3.42
C TYR A 222 -6.26 16.14 -2.82
N LYS A 223 -7.15 15.90 -1.85
CA LYS A 223 -7.74 17.02 -1.10
C LYS A 223 -6.68 17.66 -0.19
N HIS A 224 -6.36 18.92 -0.48
CA HIS A 224 -5.29 19.66 0.19
C HIS A 224 -5.69 20.13 1.61
N PRO A 225 -4.94 19.76 2.66
CA PRO A 225 -5.13 20.32 3.99
C PRO A 225 -4.65 21.78 4.01
N THR A 226 -5.56 22.69 4.34
CA THR A 226 -5.28 24.11 4.58
C THR A 226 -5.60 24.46 6.03
N VAL A 227 -5.28 25.68 6.46
CA VAL A 227 -5.64 26.15 7.81
C VAL A 227 -7.16 26.07 8.06
N GLY A 228 -7.97 26.40 7.05
CA GLY A 228 -9.43 26.38 7.16
C GLY A 228 -10.04 24.97 7.07
N THR A 229 -9.33 24.02 6.47
CA THR A 229 -9.81 22.65 6.24
C THR A 229 -9.10 21.58 7.08
N LEU A 230 -8.12 21.97 7.91
CA LEU A 230 -7.29 21.03 8.68
C LEU A 230 -8.12 20.05 9.52
N THR A 231 -9.19 20.52 10.16
CA THR A 231 -10.04 19.71 11.04
C THR A 231 -10.83 18.63 10.28
N GLN A 232 -10.93 18.73 8.95
CA GLN A 232 -11.54 17.74 8.07
C GLN A 232 -10.56 16.61 7.69
N TYR A 233 -9.25 16.91 7.70
CA TYR A 233 -8.18 16.02 7.24
C TYR A 233 -7.25 15.54 8.35
N LEU A 234 -7.65 15.72 9.61
CA LEU A 234 -6.88 15.31 10.77
C LEU A 234 -7.78 14.62 11.80
N ILE A 235 -7.38 13.44 12.24
CA ILE A 235 -7.97 12.74 13.39
C ILE A 235 -7.49 13.43 14.66
N ALA A 236 -8.46 13.82 15.51
CA ALA A 236 -8.15 14.46 16.78
C ALA A 236 -7.51 13.45 17.75
N SER A 237 -6.55 13.90 18.55
CA SER A 237 -5.77 13.05 19.46
C SER A 237 -6.58 12.42 20.60
N ASP A 238 -7.77 12.96 20.88
CA ASP A 238 -8.73 12.48 21.88
C ASP A 238 -9.88 11.67 21.28
N ALA A 239 -9.89 11.47 19.95
CA ALA A 239 -10.88 10.64 19.28
C ALA A 239 -10.59 9.14 19.49
N LEU A 240 -11.63 8.32 19.45
CA LEU A 240 -11.51 6.85 19.51
C LEU A 240 -10.62 6.31 18.38
N GLU A 241 -10.68 6.94 17.21
CA GLU A 241 -9.84 6.60 16.05
C GLU A 241 -8.36 6.81 16.33
N SER A 242 -7.98 7.83 17.13
CA SER A 242 -6.59 8.06 17.52
C SER A 242 -6.05 6.92 18.38
N ALA A 243 -6.86 6.35 19.28
CA ALA A 243 -6.48 5.20 20.08
C ALA A 243 -6.20 3.96 19.21
N MET A 244 -7.04 3.73 18.19
CA MET A 244 -6.82 2.66 17.20
C MET A 244 -5.52 2.89 16.41
N ILE A 245 -5.31 4.12 15.91
CA ILE A 245 -4.07 4.48 15.19
C ILE A 245 -2.85 4.22 16.07
N CYS A 246 -2.86 4.68 17.32
CA CYS A 246 -1.71 4.53 18.22
C CYS A 246 -1.42 3.06 18.53
N LYS A 247 -2.46 2.26 18.82
CA LYS A 247 -2.32 0.82 19.07
C LYS A 247 -1.73 0.11 17.86
N THR A 248 -2.35 0.28 16.68
CA THR A 248 -1.88 -0.34 15.44
C THR A 248 -0.49 0.16 15.05
N PHE A 249 -0.19 1.44 15.27
CA PHE A 249 1.13 1.97 15.00
C PHE A 249 2.20 1.22 15.80
N GLU A 250 2.01 1.04 17.11
CA GLU A 250 2.99 0.32 17.95
C GLU A 250 3.05 -1.19 17.63
N GLU A 251 1.89 -1.83 17.48
CA GLU A 251 1.78 -3.27 17.16
C GLU A 251 2.53 -3.61 15.86
N TYR A 252 2.44 -2.75 14.86
CA TYR A 252 3.06 -2.93 13.54
C TYR A 252 4.35 -2.10 13.37
N LYS A 253 5.13 -1.87 14.43
CA LYS A 253 6.39 -1.10 14.33
C LYS A 253 7.46 -1.72 13.43
N GLU A 254 7.38 -3.02 13.21
CA GLU A 254 8.27 -3.76 12.30
C GLU A 254 7.66 -3.94 10.89
N PHE A 255 6.49 -3.34 10.62
CA PHE A 255 5.83 -3.47 9.32
C PHE A 255 6.72 -3.04 8.16
N GLY A 256 6.84 -3.92 7.17
CA GLY A 256 7.64 -3.70 5.97
C GLY A 256 9.16 -3.76 6.18
N LYS A 257 9.63 -3.92 7.43
CA LYS A 257 11.05 -4.18 7.70
C LYS A 257 11.38 -5.63 7.38
N GLU A 258 12.62 -5.86 6.96
CA GLU A 258 13.08 -7.21 6.66
C GLU A 258 13.44 -7.94 7.96
N PRO A 259 13.05 -9.22 8.11
CA PRO A 259 13.72 -10.07 9.08
C PRO A 259 15.18 -10.19 8.64
N ILE A 260 16.11 -10.01 9.58
CA ILE A 260 17.55 -10.17 9.35
C ILE A 260 17.78 -11.61 8.88
N LYS A 261 17.86 -11.85 7.57
CA LYS A 261 18.22 -13.16 7.02
C LYS A 261 19.73 -13.31 7.13
N SER A 262 20.16 -14.28 7.93
CA SER A 262 21.52 -14.83 7.93
C SER A 262 21.85 -15.32 6.52
N GLU A 263 22.99 -14.86 5.99
CA GLU A 263 23.45 -15.11 4.62
C GLU A 263 23.41 -16.60 4.26
N THR A 264 22.79 -16.92 3.13
CA THR A 264 23.02 -18.19 2.43
C THR A 264 23.49 -17.87 1.01
N PRO A 265 24.50 -18.56 0.45
CA PRO A 265 25.17 -18.12 -0.77
C PRO A 265 24.30 -18.31 -2.03
N LYS A 266 24.35 -17.33 -2.94
CA LYS A 266 23.66 -17.30 -4.23
C LYS A 266 24.19 -18.37 -5.20
N LEU A 267 23.28 -19.10 -5.85
CA LEU A 267 23.56 -19.82 -7.11
C LEU A 267 23.05 -19.00 -8.29
N ALA A 268 23.89 -18.91 -9.33
CA ALA A 268 23.67 -18.15 -10.54
C ALA A 268 22.80 -18.93 -11.55
N MET A 269 21.97 -18.24 -12.33
CA MET A 269 21.52 -18.74 -13.63
C MET A 269 21.33 -17.63 -14.66
N ALA A 270 21.75 -17.97 -15.88
CA ALA A 270 21.77 -17.19 -17.10
C ALA A 270 20.63 -17.61 -18.05
N GLY A 271 20.29 -16.73 -19.00
CA GLY A 271 19.51 -17.07 -20.21
C GLY A 271 18.59 -15.95 -20.65
N VAL A 272 18.97 -15.21 -21.70
CA VAL A 272 18.15 -14.16 -22.33
C VAL A 272 17.42 -14.73 -23.54
N SER A 273 16.12 -14.45 -23.67
CA SER A 273 15.42 -14.47 -24.97
C SER A 273 14.29 -13.43 -25.01
N ASN A 274 14.10 -12.83 -26.19
CA ASN A 274 13.42 -11.56 -26.45
C ASN A 274 11.90 -11.66 -26.69
N SER A 275 11.29 -10.46 -26.59
CA SER A 275 9.97 -9.99 -27.04
C SER A 275 8.75 -10.45 -26.24
N TYR A 276 8.17 -9.53 -25.47
CA TYR A 276 6.87 -9.73 -24.83
C TYR A 276 5.99 -8.49 -24.90
N VAL A 277 4.76 -8.71 -25.36
CA VAL A 277 3.58 -7.87 -25.11
C VAL A 277 3.08 -8.25 -23.71
N TYR A 278 2.95 -7.28 -22.81
CA TYR A 278 2.59 -7.55 -21.41
C TYR A 278 1.06 -7.58 -21.24
N ALA A 279 0.55 -8.63 -20.60
CA ALA A 279 -0.84 -8.73 -20.18
C ALA A 279 -1.12 -7.79 -18.99
N ASP A 280 -2.37 -7.32 -18.88
CA ASP A 280 -2.87 -6.51 -17.78
C ASP A 280 -2.90 -7.33 -16.47
N GLU A 281 -1.83 -7.21 -15.68
CA GLU A 281 -1.66 -7.91 -14.41
C GLU A 281 -2.24 -7.08 -13.25
N ASP A 282 -3.57 -7.12 -13.09
CA ASP A 282 -4.27 -6.65 -11.87
C ASP A 282 -4.24 -7.69 -10.73
N ASP A 283 -3.40 -8.73 -10.84
CA ASP A 283 -3.42 -9.86 -9.92
C ASP A 283 -2.26 -9.83 -8.91
N PHE A 284 -2.60 -9.63 -7.64
CA PHE A 284 -1.80 -10.11 -6.53
C PHE A 284 -2.30 -11.50 -6.14
N ALA A 285 -1.74 -12.54 -6.78
CA ALA A 285 -1.82 -13.90 -6.25
C ALA A 285 -0.90 -13.99 -5.00
N TYR A 286 -1.41 -13.51 -3.86
CA TYR A 286 -0.74 -13.46 -2.56
C TYR A 286 0.55 -12.60 -2.52
N PRO A 287 0.72 -11.63 -1.60
CA PRO A 287 2.02 -10.98 -1.42
C PRO A 287 2.98 -11.98 -0.73
N PRO A 288 4.11 -12.37 -1.35
CA PRO A 288 5.06 -13.28 -0.70
C PRO A 288 5.63 -12.64 0.57
N TYR A 289 5.70 -13.46 1.62
CA TYR A 289 6.37 -13.18 2.89
C TYR A 289 7.90 -13.21 2.73
#